data_AF-A0A1M5TL36-F1
#
_entry.id   AF-A0A1M5TL36-F1
#
_cell.length_a   1.000
_cell.length_b   1.000
_cell.length_c   1.000
_cell.angle_alpha   90.00
_cell.angle_beta   90.00
_cell.angle_gamma   90.00
#
_symmetry.space_group_name_H-M   'P 1'
#
loop_
_entity.id
_entity.type
_entity.pdbx_description
1 polymer ?
#
loop_
_entity_poly.entity_id
_entity_poly.type
_entity_poly.pdbx_seq_one_letter_code
_entity_poly.pdbx_strand_id
1 'polypeptide(L)'
;MRRNHKKGFTLVELLVVIGIIGILAAMVLPKFTGYVDKAKEKQALSVLRSIHTEMVAYYAENGDYIPSKDFNGVNDASKVLKKLGIKGELTYQEFTGDDSNSPHDSQYYLDKFWYYDEDNRAFGFWNNKYHKQNLETNGWEEI
;
A
#
# COMPACT_ATOMS: atom_id res chain seq x y z
N MET A 1 -16.68 19.40 63.61
CA MET A 1 -16.01 18.57 62.58
C MET A 1 -17.05 18.09 61.57
N ARG A 2 -16.98 18.51 60.31
CA ARG A 2 -17.87 18.03 59.23
C ARG A 2 -17.41 16.63 58.80
N ARG A 3 -18.26 15.62 58.96
CA ARG A 3 -18.01 14.25 58.49
C ARG A 3 -18.24 14.23 56.97
N ASN A 4 -17.17 14.15 56.20
CA ASN A 4 -17.26 13.93 54.76
C ASN A 4 -17.72 12.49 54.52
N HIS A 5 -19.00 12.31 54.14
CA HIS A 5 -19.51 11.03 53.69
C HIS A 5 -18.83 10.69 52.36
N LYS A 6 -17.80 9.84 52.42
CA LYS A 6 -17.22 9.23 51.21
C LYS A 6 -18.30 8.30 50.64
N LYS A 7 -18.93 8.72 49.54
CA LYS A 7 -19.83 7.87 48.76
C LYS A 7 -18.98 6.78 48.08
N GLY A 8 -19.25 5.52 48.39
CA GLY A 8 -18.66 4.38 47.69
C GLY A 8 -19.38 4.12 46.37
N PHE A 9 -18.66 3.60 45.37
CA PHE A 9 -19.24 3.12 44.11
C PHE A 9 -20.12 1.90 44.38
N THR A 10 -21.30 1.82 43.75
CA THR A 10 -22.12 0.62 43.83
C THR A 10 -21.63 -0.44 42.83
N LEU A 11 -21.77 -1.71 43.18
CA LEU A 11 -21.48 -2.81 42.27
C LEU A 11 -22.36 -2.75 41.01
N VAL A 12 -23.59 -2.25 41.16
CA VAL A 12 -24.54 -2.09 40.04
C VAL A 12 -24.06 -1.02 39.06
N GLU A 13 -23.54 0.11 39.54
CA GLU A 13 -22.96 1.14 38.67
C GLU A 13 -21.78 0.58 37.86
N LEU A 14 -20.93 -0.24 38.48
CA LEU A 14 -19.82 -0.87 37.76
C LEU A 14 -20.32 -1.90 36.73
N LEU A 15 -21.33 -2.70 37.08
CA LEU A 15 -21.91 -3.71 36.18
C LEU A 15 -22.56 -3.09 34.94
N VAL A 16 -23.27 -1.97 35.09
CA VAL A 16 -23.87 -1.26 33.96
C VAL A 16 -22.79 -0.67 33.06
N VAL A 17 -21.73 -0.11 33.63
CA VAL A 17 -20.61 0.47 32.85
C VAL A 17 -19.91 -0.59 31.99
N ILE A 18 -19.53 -1.73 32.57
CA ILE A 18 -18.90 -2.80 31.79
C ILE A 18 -19.86 -3.42 30.78
N GLY A 19 -21.16 -3.46 31.08
CA GLY A 19 -22.20 -3.89 30.15
C GLY A 19 -22.28 -2.97 28.92
N ILE A 20 -22.28 -1.65 29.12
CA ILE A 20 -22.28 -0.67 28.03
C ILE A 20 -20.97 -0.75 27.23
N ILE A 21 -19.81 -0.81 27.90
CA ILE A 21 -18.50 -0.96 27.23
C ILE A 21 -18.45 -2.24 26.39
N GLY A 22 -19.00 -3.35 26.89
CA GLY A 22 -19.08 -4.62 26.16
C GLY A 22 -19.90 -4.53 24.87
N ILE A 23 -21.06 -3.86 24.92
CA ILE A 23 -21.90 -3.63 23.74
C ILE A 23 -21.19 -2.75 22.71
N LEU A 24 -20.56 -1.65 23.16
CA LEU A 24 -19.82 -0.75 22.27
C LEU A 24 -18.62 -1.45 21.63
N ALA A 25 -17.84 -2.20 22.41
CA ALA A 25 -16.67 -2.93 21.91
C ALA A 25 -17.05 -3.96 20.83
N ALA A 26 -18.17 -4.68 21.02
CA ALA A 26 -18.64 -5.66 20.05
C ALA A 26 -18.98 -5.05 18.67
N MET A 27 -19.47 -3.80 18.63
CA MET A 27 -19.77 -3.11 17.36
C MET A 27 -18.56 -2.47 16.69
N VAL A 28 -17.55 -2.07 17.47
CA VAL A 28 -16.39 -1.29 16.98
C VAL A 28 -15.36 -2.20 16.31
N LEU A 29 -15.06 -3.36 16.89
CA LEU A 29 -14.04 -4.28 16.40
C LEU A 29 -14.17 -4.66 14.91
N PRO A 30 -15.35 -5.10 14.39
CA PRO A 30 -15.47 -5.50 12.98
C PRO A 30 -15.34 -4.32 12.02
N LYS A 31 -15.63 -3.08 12.45
CA LYS A 31 -15.50 -1.90 11.60
C LYS A 31 -14.05 -1.46 11.46
N PHE A 32 -13.22 -1.70 12.47
CA PHE A 32 -11.84 -1.23 12.51
C PHE A 32 -10.95 -1.88 11.43
N THR A 33 -11.17 -3.15 11.11
CA THR A 33 -10.40 -3.87 10.08
C THR A 33 -10.54 -3.23 8.70
N GLY A 34 -11.76 -2.95 8.25
CA GLY A 34 -12.01 -2.32 6.95
C GLY A 34 -11.48 -0.88 6.82
N TYR A 35 -11.35 -0.13 7.93
CA TYR A 35 -10.73 1.19 7.90
C TYR A 35 -9.21 1.12 7.73
N VAL A 36 -8.56 0.15 8.38
CA VAL A 36 -7.12 -0.07 8.26
C VAL A 36 -6.76 -0.48 6.83
N ASP A 37 -7.55 -1.36 6.22
CA ASP A 37 -7.30 -1.81 4.84
C ASP A 37 -7.42 -0.66 3.83
N LYS A 38 -8.46 0.18 3.95
CA LYS A 38 -8.63 1.38 3.13
C LYS A 38 -7.52 2.41 3.35
N ALA A 39 -7.02 2.55 4.57
CA ALA A 39 -5.90 3.43 4.87
C ALA A 39 -4.62 2.93 4.20
N LYS A 40 -4.35 1.62 4.26
CA LYS A 40 -3.24 0.95 3.60
C LYS A 40 -3.32 1.09 2.07
N GLU A 41 -4.50 0.93 1.48
CA GLU A 41 -4.73 1.14 0.04
C GLU A 41 -4.41 2.58 -0.38
N LYS A 42 -4.90 3.58 0.37
CA LYS A 42 -4.57 4.99 0.11
C LYS A 42 -3.08 5.28 0.24
N GLN A 43 -2.41 4.66 1.21
CA GLN A 43 -0.97 4.78 1.38
C GLN A 43 -0.23 4.20 0.17
N ALA A 44 -0.61 3.01 -0.29
CA ALA A 44 -0.02 2.38 -1.47
C ALA A 44 -0.24 3.23 -2.74
N LEU A 45 -1.43 3.80 -2.92
CA LEU A 45 -1.70 4.72 -4.03
C LEU A 45 -0.80 5.97 -3.99
N SER A 46 -0.57 6.53 -2.80
CA SER A 46 0.36 7.65 -2.63
C SER A 46 1.80 7.25 -2.97
N VAL A 47 2.20 6.04 -2.60
CA VAL A 47 3.49 5.45 -2.93
C VAL A 47 3.65 5.29 -4.44
N LEU A 48 2.67 4.67 -5.13
CA LEU A 48 2.68 4.48 -6.59
C LEU A 48 2.83 5.82 -7.33
N ARG A 49 2.11 6.86 -6.90
CA ARG A 49 2.24 8.22 -7.48
C ARG A 49 3.63 8.81 -7.30
N SER A 50 4.22 8.61 -6.12
CA SER A 50 5.57 9.10 -5.81
C SER A 50 6.62 8.38 -6.66
N ILE A 51 6.48 7.05 -6.79
CA ILE A 51 7.31 6.23 -7.67
C ILE A 51 7.20 6.71 -9.12
N HIS A 52 5.98 6.84 -9.65
CA HIS A 52 5.75 7.33 -11.01
C HIS A 52 6.39 8.70 -11.26
N THR A 53 6.21 9.65 -10.35
CA THR A 53 6.81 10.99 -10.45
C THR A 53 8.34 10.93 -10.48
N GLU A 54 8.94 10.10 -9.63
CA GLU A 54 10.38 9.92 -9.57
C GLU A 54 10.95 9.23 -10.82
N MET A 55 10.24 8.25 -11.38
CA MET A 55 10.63 7.62 -12.64
C MET A 55 10.59 8.61 -13.81
N VAL A 56 9.55 9.46 -13.87
CA VAL A 56 9.44 10.53 -14.89
C VAL A 56 10.58 11.54 -14.72
N ALA A 57 10.90 11.93 -13.48
CA ALA A 57 12.01 12.84 -13.20
C ALA A 57 13.37 12.23 -13.62
N TYR A 58 13.60 10.96 -13.30
CA TYR A 58 14.81 10.24 -13.71
C TYR A 58 14.97 10.24 -15.23
N TYR A 59 13.89 9.95 -15.97
CA TYR A 59 13.93 9.99 -17.43
C TYR A 59 14.23 11.39 -17.98
N ALA A 60 13.62 12.42 -17.41
CA ALA A 60 13.86 13.81 -17.81
C ALA A 60 15.33 14.24 -17.57
N GLU A 61 15.98 13.72 -16.54
CA GLU A 61 17.38 14.05 -16.20
C GLU A 61 18.40 13.24 -17.01
N ASN A 62 18.18 11.94 -17.20
CA ASN A 62 19.16 11.02 -17.76
C ASN A 62 18.94 10.73 -19.25
N GLY A 63 17.77 11.10 -19.79
CA GLY A 63 17.37 10.76 -21.16
C GLY A 63 17.14 9.25 -21.37
N ASP A 64 17.14 8.47 -20.29
CA ASP A 64 17.01 7.02 -20.28
C ASP A 64 16.24 6.57 -19.02
N TYR A 65 15.67 5.37 -19.07
CA TYR A 65 14.90 4.80 -17.98
C TYR A 65 15.80 4.18 -16.94
N ILE A 66 15.21 3.94 -15.77
CA ILE A 66 15.83 3.11 -14.76
C ILE A 66 15.89 1.70 -15.36
N PRO A 67 17.08 1.17 -15.66
CA PRO A 67 17.13 -0.10 -16.38
C PRO A 67 16.56 -1.20 -15.48
N SER A 68 15.56 -1.93 -15.98
CA SER A 68 15.13 -3.21 -15.44
C SER A 68 16.19 -4.25 -15.80
N LYS A 69 17.43 -4.02 -15.40
CA LYS A 69 18.58 -4.77 -15.93
C LYS A 69 18.50 -6.22 -15.50
N ASP A 70 18.48 -7.06 -16.51
CA ASP A 70 18.86 -8.46 -16.52
C ASP A 70 18.12 -9.35 -15.52
N PHE A 71 17.56 -10.43 -16.04
CA PHE A 71 16.80 -11.50 -15.38
C PHE A 71 17.44 -12.14 -14.12
N ASN A 72 18.53 -11.62 -13.56
CA ASN A 72 19.25 -12.17 -12.41
C ASN A 72 19.69 -11.08 -11.42
N GLY A 73 18.72 -10.52 -10.70
CA GLY A 73 18.89 -10.06 -9.32
C GLY A 73 19.68 -8.76 -9.08
N VAL A 74 18.98 -7.78 -8.48
CA VAL A 74 19.48 -6.51 -7.89
C VAL A 74 19.41 -5.25 -8.80
N ASN A 75 18.18 -4.95 -9.21
CA ASN A 75 17.38 -3.71 -9.12
C ASN A 75 18.06 -2.31 -9.13
N ASP A 76 17.97 -1.58 -10.26
CA ASP A 76 17.97 -0.10 -10.21
C ASP A 76 16.61 0.46 -9.78
N ALA A 77 15.50 -0.28 -9.96
CA ALA A 77 14.15 0.11 -9.51
C ALA A 77 14.07 0.34 -7.99
N SER A 78 14.71 -0.52 -7.19
CA SER A 78 14.79 -0.37 -5.74
C SER A 78 15.53 0.91 -5.30
N LYS A 79 16.31 1.56 -6.18
CA LYS A 79 16.89 2.87 -5.90
C LYS A 79 15.82 3.96 -5.80
N VAL A 80 14.72 3.87 -6.56
CA VAL A 80 13.58 4.79 -6.45
C VAL A 80 12.98 4.69 -5.06
N LEU A 81 12.66 3.47 -4.62
CA LEU A 81 12.12 3.24 -3.29
C LEU A 81 13.07 3.74 -2.19
N LYS A 82 14.37 3.44 -2.33
CA LYS A 82 15.39 3.90 -1.38
C LYS A 82 15.53 5.43 -1.35
N LYS A 83 15.51 6.08 -2.52
CA LYS A 83 15.55 7.56 -2.64
C LYS A 83 14.33 8.20 -1.99
N LEU A 84 13.16 7.58 -2.15
CA LEU A 84 11.91 8.05 -1.56
C LEU A 84 11.73 7.64 -0.09
N GLY A 85 12.63 6.83 0.47
CA GLY A 85 12.49 6.29 1.84
C GLY A 85 11.30 5.34 2.00
N ILE A 86 10.83 4.76 0.89
CA ILE A 86 9.68 3.85 0.85
C ILE A 86 10.20 2.43 1.06
N LYS A 87 9.52 1.69 1.91
CA LYS A 87 9.81 0.27 2.15
C LYS A 87 8.98 -0.60 1.20
N GLY A 88 9.51 -1.75 0.82
CA GLY A 88 8.87 -2.67 -0.10
C GLY A 88 9.76 -3.00 -1.29
N GLU A 89 9.16 -3.60 -2.31
CA GLU A 89 9.85 -3.99 -3.54
C GLU A 89 9.14 -3.38 -4.75
N LEU A 90 9.93 -2.81 -5.66
CA LEU A 90 9.43 -2.25 -6.92
C LEU A 90 9.93 -3.18 -8.02
N THR A 91 8.99 -3.77 -8.74
CA THR A 91 9.27 -4.65 -9.87
C THR A 91 8.60 -4.11 -11.14
N TYR A 92 9.17 -4.48 -12.28
CA TYR A 92 8.53 -4.34 -13.58
C TYR A 92 8.06 -5.72 -14.01
N GLN A 93 7.22 -5.81 -15.05
CA GLN A 93 6.84 -7.11 -15.58
C GLN A 93 8.12 -7.78 -16.09
N GLU A 94 8.44 -8.97 -15.57
CA GLU A 94 9.38 -9.83 -16.27
C GLU A 94 8.80 -10.15 -17.64
N PHE A 95 9.62 -9.89 -18.63
CA PHE A 95 9.32 -10.08 -20.02
C PHE A 95 9.27 -11.59 -20.31
N THR A 96 8.11 -12.23 -20.18
CA THR A 96 7.96 -13.67 -20.48
C THR A 96 7.68 -13.93 -21.98
N GLY A 97 8.01 -12.98 -22.86
CA GLY A 97 7.84 -13.09 -24.31
C GLY A 97 9.18 -12.98 -25.04
N ASP A 98 9.34 -13.73 -26.13
CA ASP A 98 10.39 -13.47 -27.13
C ASP A 98 9.92 -12.35 -28.05
N ASP A 99 9.86 -11.12 -27.54
CA ASP A 99 9.55 -9.91 -28.30
C ASP A 99 10.76 -8.97 -28.37
N SER A 100 11.89 -9.58 -28.74
CA SER A 100 13.12 -8.94 -29.22
C SER A 100 12.89 -7.94 -30.38
N ASN A 101 11.71 -7.95 -31.00
CA ASN A 101 11.32 -7.11 -32.14
C ASN A 101 10.22 -6.07 -31.85
N SER A 102 9.74 -5.95 -30.61
CA SER A 102 8.88 -4.82 -30.25
C SER A 102 9.77 -3.58 -30.04
N PRO A 103 9.52 -2.44 -30.71
CA PRO A 103 10.13 -1.19 -30.32
C PRO A 103 9.58 -0.85 -28.93
N HIS A 104 10.29 -1.29 -27.89
CA HIS A 104 9.96 -0.96 -26.51
C HIS A 104 10.28 0.51 -26.35
N ASP A 105 9.29 1.34 -26.64
CA ASP A 105 9.43 2.73 -26.34
C ASP A 105 9.56 2.89 -24.83
N SER A 106 10.50 3.75 -24.51
CA SER A 106 10.65 4.47 -23.28
C SER A 106 9.37 4.62 -22.42
N GLN A 107 8.25 4.96 -23.04
CA GLN A 107 6.97 5.22 -22.38
C GLN A 107 6.34 3.96 -21.75
N TYR A 108 6.55 2.78 -22.34
CA TYR A 108 5.98 1.51 -21.87
C TYR A 108 6.33 1.16 -20.41
N TYR A 109 7.54 1.49 -19.94
CA TYR A 109 7.99 1.18 -18.58
C TYR A 109 7.46 2.15 -17.51
N LEU A 110 7.20 3.42 -17.88
CA LEU A 110 6.50 4.37 -16.99
C LEU A 110 5.04 3.95 -16.80
N ASP A 111 4.47 3.41 -17.87
CA ASP A 111 3.07 3.01 -17.94
C ASP A 111 2.83 1.60 -17.41
N LYS A 112 3.84 0.87 -16.90
CA LYS A 112 3.65 -0.50 -16.41
C LYS A 112 4.62 -0.93 -15.30
N PHE A 113 4.22 -0.76 -14.04
CA PHE A 113 5.05 -1.15 -12.88
C PHE A 113 4.23 -1.70 -11.70
N TRP A 114 4.90 -2.46 -10.83
CA TRP A 114 4.32 -3.07 -9.63
C TRP A 114 5.12 -2.73 -8.37
N TYR A 115 4.42 -2.34 -7.32
CA TYR A 115 4.94 -2.13 -5.99
C TYR A 115 4.35 -3.17 -5.04
N TYR A 116 5.23 -3.87 -4.33
CA TYR A 116 4.90 -4.78 -3.25
C TYR A 116 5.23 -4.09 -1.94
N ASP A 117 4.24 -4.00 -1.05
CA ASP A 117 4.48 -3.47 0.29
C ASP A 117 5.11 -4.51 1.24
N GLU A 118 5.35 -4.12 2.50
CA GLU A 118 5.90 -5.03 3.52
C GLU A 118 5.02 -6.26 3.81
N ASP A 119 3.72 -6.20 3.46
CA ASP A 119 2.76 -7.29 3.62
C ASP A 119 2.70 -8.19 2.36
N ASN A 120 3.61 -8.02 1.39
CA ASN A 120 3.61 -8.67 0.07
C ASN A 120 2.32 -8.45 -0.74
N ARG A 121 1.61 -7.34 -0.50
CA ARG A 121 0.45 -6.98 -1.31
C ARG A 121 0.91 -6.25 -2.55
N ALA A 122 0.43 -6.71 -3.71
CA ALA A 122 0.78 -6.12 -4.98
C ALA A 122 -0.15 -4.97 -5.35
N PHE A 123 0.47 -3.86 -5.72
CA PHE A 123 -0.17 -2.70 -6.31
C PHE A 123 0.50 -2.40 -7.64
N GLY A 124 -0.25 -2.01 -8.65
CA GLY A 124 0.29 -1.79 -9.98
C GLY A 124 -0.24 -0.52 -10.62
N PHE A 125 0.49 -0.05 -11.61
CA PHE A 125 0.03 0.97 -12.54
C PHE A 125 0.11 0.39 -13.95
N TRP A 126 -1.00 0.40 -14.69
CA TRP A 126 -1.02 0.11 -16.12
C TRP A 126 -2.23 0.72 -16.80
N ASN A 127 -2.17 0.89 -18.13
CA ASN A 127 -3.25 1.51 -18.91
C ASN A 127 -3.72 2.85 -18.29
N ASN A 128 -2.77 3.64 -17.78
CA ASN A 128 -3.00 4.92 -17.10
C ASN A 128 -3.93 4.84 -15.86
N LYS A 129 -3.94 3.69 -15.18
CA LYS A 129 -4.78 3.39 -14.02
C LYS A 129 -4.00 2.69 -12.93
N TYR A 130 -4.36 2.94 -11.67
CA TYR A 130 -3.80 2.24 -10.53
C TYR A 130 -4.67 1.05 -10.19
N HIS A 131 -4.03 -0.01 -9.73
CA HIS A 131 -4.72 -1.22 -9.37
C HIS A 131 -4.10 -1.86 -8.13
N LYS A 132 -4.90 -2.67 -7.44
CA LYS A 132 -4.44 -3.59 -6.40
C LYS A 132 -4.75 -5.02 -6.82
N GLN A 133 -3.99 -5.95 -6.27
CA GLN A 133 -4.33 -7.36 -6.35
C GLN A 133 -5.52 -7.67 -5.44
N ASN A 134 -6.55 -8.32 -6.00
CA ASN A 134 -7.61 -8.93 -5.22
C ASN A 134 -7.13 -10.31 -4.75
N LEU A 135 -6.96 -10.46 -3.44
CA LEU A 135 -6.47 -11.70 -2.81
C LEU A 135 -7.49 -12.84 -2.79
N GLU A 136 -8.77 -12.55 -2.97
CA GLU A 136 -9.85 -13.55 -3.01
C GLU A 136 -10.00 -14.17 -4.39
N THR A 137 -9.88 -13.36 -5.44
CA THR A 137 -10.06 -13.80 -6.84
C THR A 137 -8.73 -14.05 -7.55
N ASN A 138 -7.60 -13.70 -6.93
CA ASN A 138 -6.28 -13.55 -7.58
C ASN A 138 -6.31 -12.64 -8.82
N GLY A 139 -7.34 -11.80 -8.94
CA GLY A 139 -7.52 -10.83 -10.00
C GLY A 139 -6.93 -9.47 -9.66
N TRP A 140 -7.20 -8.50 -10.53
CA TRP A 140 -6.80 -7.11 -10.35
C TRP A 140 -8.02 -6.19 -10.26
N GLU A 141 -7.98 -5.25 -9.34
CA GLU A 141 -9.02 -4.24 -9.14
C GLU A 141 -8.43 -2.84 -9.28
N GLU A 142 -9.12 -1.97 -10.01
CA GLU A 142 -8.75 -0.54 -10.14
C GLU A 142 -8.98 0.20 -8.82
N ILE A 143 -8.06 1.08 -8.43
CA ILE A 143 -8.07 1.86 -7.17
C ILE A 143 -7.77 3.34 -7.36
#